data_AF-E3RQ45-F1
#
_entry.id   AF-E3RQ45-F1
#
_cell.length_a   1.000
_cell.length_b   1.000
_cell.length_c   1.000
_cell.angle_alpha   90.00
_cell.angle_beta   90.00
_cell.angle_gamma   90.00
#
_symmetry.space_group_name_H-M   'P 1'
#
loop_
_entity.id
_entity.type
_entity.pdbx_description
1 polymer ?
#
loop_
_entity_poly.entity_id
_entity_poly.type
_entity_poly.pdbx_seq_one_letter_code
_entity_poly.pdbx_strand_id
1 'polypeptide(L)'
;MAIGPRMTAPYTGPFNPTRFVTSWILPPGVLFGIRALLALYAFATLFTIFGWNGAHGRSAESQRSFSFFTVLTYWGLAFYYAFSAVHTGSYWLTGEAFLARWPKAAQIAHSMFYSTIVVYPWLVTIVYWGLLASRFPTTFALWSNTSQHALNSAYAFFEIFFPRTERLPWLSLIPVILLLALYLGLAYLTHATQGFYVYPFLDLQTHSSGVVAGYILGILIAAIIIFLIVRYLIALRVWVTETKLGKKGEFSTHSKNSEEIDGFPLQSTPK
;
A
#
# COMPACT_ATOMS: atom_id res chain seq x y z
N MET A 1 -27.87 34.37 12.46
CA MET A 1 -27.61 32.98 12.87
C MET A 1 -26.86 32.31 11.72
N ALA A 2 -25.54 32.48 11.70
CA ALA A 2 -24.69 32.04 10.59
C ALA A 2 -24.28 30.58 10.83
N ILE A 3 -24.73 29.72 9.91
CA ILE A 3 -24.37 28.30 9.84
C ILE A 3 -22.85 28.21 9.73
N GLY A 4 -22.25 27.41 10.61
CA GLY A 4 -20.81 27.33 10.85
C GLY A 4 -19.95 27.08 9.61
N PRO A 5 -18.63 27.28 9.72
CA PRO A 5 -17.71 27.04 8.62
C PRO A 5 -17.85 25.58 8.17
N ARG A 6 -18.20 25.40 6.89
CA ARG A 6 -18.14 24.10 6.21
C ARG A 6 -16.82 23.44 6.57
N MET A 7 -16.86 22.21 7.09
CA MET A 7 -15.68 21.35 7.16
C MET A 7 -15.12 21.22 5.74
N THR A 8 -14.11 22.02 5.41
CA THR A 8 -13.44 22.00 4.11
C THR A 8 -12.49 20.80 4.11
N ALA A 9 -12.72 19.89 3.17
CA ALA A 9 -11.98 18.64 3.05
C ALA A 9 -10.47 18.88 2.79
N PRO A 10 -9.54 18.17 3.47
CA PRO A 10 -8.10 18.38 3.39
C PRO A 10 -7.40 17.91 2.09
N TYR A 11 -8.13 17.63 1.01
CA TYR A 11 -7.57 17.54 -0.35
C TYR A 11 -7.53 18.93 -0.99
N THR A 12 -7.00 19.93 -0.29
CA THR A 12 -7.07 21.35 -0.69
C THR A 12 -6.01 21.76 -1.72
N GLY A 13 -5.09 20.86 -2.08
CA GLY A 13 -4.13 21.06 -3.19
C GLY A 13 -4.59 20.35 -4.46
N PRO A 14 -4.16 20.82 -5.66
CA PRO A 14 -4.42 20.10 -6.90
C PRO A 14 -3.81 18.69 -6.82
N PHE A 15 -4.65 17.66 -6.91
CA PHE A 15 -4.18 16.28 -7.02
C PHE A 15 -3.17 16.18 -8.16
N ASN A 16 -1.94 15.77 -7.86
CA ASN A 16 -0.86 15.67 -8.82
C ASN A 16 -0.50 14.19 -9.09
N PRO A 17 -0.99 13.60 -10.20
CA PRO A 17 -0.72 12.21 -10.56
C PRO A 17 0.78 11.93 -10.76
N THR A 18 1.57 12.94 -11.14
CA THR A 18 3.01 12.77 -11.42
C THR A 18 3.79 12.33 -10.18
N ARG A 19 3.32 12.68 -8.96
CA ARG A 19 3.94 12.27 -7.69
C ARG A 19 3.89 10.75 -7.50
N PHE A 20 2.89 10.07 -8.05
CA PHE A 20 2.73 8.62 -7.94
C PHE A 20 3.60 7.84 -8.94
N VAL A 21 4.03 8.48 -10.03
CA VAL A 21 4.73 7.82 -11.16
C VAL A 21 6.17 8.26 -11.35
N THR A 22 6.64 9.17 -10.50
CA THR A 22 8.05 9.62 -10.47
C THR A 22 8.69 9.20 -9.17
N SER A 23 10.03 9.18 -9.16
CA SER A 23 10.84 8.87 -7.99
C SER A 23 11.90 9.96 -7.81
N TRP A 24 12.52 10.03 -6.64
CA TRP A 24 13.57 11.03 -6.39
C TRP A 24 14.95 10.62 -6.93
N ILE A 25 15.11 9.39 -7.44
CA ILE A 25 16.42 8.84 -7.86
C ILE A 25 16.38 7.83 -9.01
N LEU A 26 15.30 7.06 -9.14
CA LEU A 26 15.08 6.08 -10.19
C LEU A 26 14.42 6.73 -11.42
N PRO A 27 14.99 6.58 -12.62
CA PRO A 27 14.32 6.95 -13.86
C PRO A 27 12.95 6.25 -14.00
N PRO A 28 11.96 6.87 -14.66
CA PRO A 28 10.61 6.30 -14.79
C PRO A 28 10.57 4.86 -15.34
N GLY A 29 11.43 4.53 -16.30
CA GLY A 29 11.54 3.17 -16.84
C GLY A 29 12.02 2.13 -15.81
N VAL A 30 12.96 2.52 -14.94
CA VAL A 30 13.44 1.66 -13.84
C VAL A 30 12.35 1.50 -12.77
N LEU A 31 11.68 2.59 -12.39
CA LEU A 31 10.55 2.54 -11.45
C LEU A 31 9.43 1.64 -11.98
N PHE A 32 9.10 1.74 -13.27
CA PHE A 32 8.16 0.86 -13.95
C PHE A 32 8.60 -0.60 -13.86
N GLY A 33 9.84 -0.90 -14.25
CA GLY A 33 10.37 -2.28 -14.24
C GLY A 33 10.32 -2.93 -12.87
N ILE A 34 10.71 -2.20 -11.81
CA ILE A 34 10.64 -2.71 -10.43
C ILE A 34 9.19 -2.94 -10.01
N ARG A 35 8.28 -2.00 -10.28
CA ARG A 35 6.86 -2.17 -9.93
C ARG A 35 6.22 -3.34 -10.66
N ALA A 36 6.55 -3.53 -11.94
CA ALA A 36 6.10 -4.68 -12.73
C ALA A 36 6.65 -6.00 -12.19
N LEU A 37 7.94 -6.05 -11.81
CA LEU A 37 8.55 -7.23 -11.21
C LEU A 37 7.92 -7.60 -9.87
N LEU A 38 7.67 -6.61 -9.01
CA LEU A 38 7.01 -6.81 -7.71
C LEU A 38 5.55 -7.27 -7.89
N ALA A 39 4.82 -6.71 -8.86
CA ALA A 39 3.49 -7.19 -9.21
C ALA A 39 3.53 -8.65 -9.68
N LEU A 40 4.42 -8.96 -10.62
CA LEU A 40 4.59 -10.31 -11.18
C LEU A 40 4.92 -11.32 -10.08
N TYR A 41 5.86 -11.00 -9.19
CA TYR A 41 6.22 -11.88 -8.08
C TYR A 41 5.04 -12.13 -7.14
N ALA A 42 4.26 -11.08 -6.80
CA ALA A 42 3.12 -11.22 -5.91
C ALA A 42 2.01 -12.10 -6.53
N PHE A 43 1.68 -11.88 -7.80
CA PHE A 43 0.72 -12.75 -8.52
C PHE A 43 1.25 -14.17 -8.67
N ALA A 44 2.52 -14.35 -9.06
CA ALA A 44 3.13 -15.67 -9.17
C ALA A 44 3.08 -16.41 -7.83
N THR A 45 3.35 -15.72 -6.72
CA THR A 45 3.25 -16.29 -5.37
C THR A 45 1.82 -16.73 -5.07
N LEU A 46 0.82 -15.86 -5.29
CA LEU A 46 -0.60 -16.17 -5.05
C LEU A 46 -1.06 -17.39 -5.86
N PHE A 47 -0.79 -17.39 -7.16
CA PHE A 47 -1.20 -18.49 -8.04
C PHE A 47 -0.42 -19.78 -7.77
N THR A 48 0.86 -19.69 -7.42
CA THR A 48 1.65 -20.88 -7.02
C THR A 48 1.11 -21.49 -5.74
N ILE A 49 0.73 -20.68 -4.75
CA ILE A 49 0.11 -21.19 -3.51
C ILE A 49 -1.22 -21.89 -3.82
N PHE A 50 -2.04 -21.31 -4.70
CA PHE A 50 -3.32 -21.90 -5.09
C PHE A 50 -3.12 -23.21 -5.89
N GLY A 51 -2.21 -23.22 -6.85
CA GLY A 51 -1.86 -24.40 -7.64
C GLY A 51 -1.26 -25.52 -6.78
N TRP A 52 -0.35 -25.16 -5.87
CA TRP A 52 0.23 -26.11 -4.92
C TRP A 52 -0.83 -26.73 -4.03
N ASN A 53 -1.72 -25.92 -3.43
CA ASN A 53 -2.80 -26.43 -2.60
C ASN A 53 -3.74 -27.35 -3.39
N GLY A 54 -4.10 -26.99 -4.62
CA GLY A 54 -4.92 -27.83 -5.49
C GLY A 54 -4.26 -29.18 -5.80
N ALA A 55 -2.97 -29.17 -6.16
CA ALA A 55 -2.21 -30.39 -6.47
C ALA A 55 -1.99 -31.32 -5.26
N HIS A 56 -2.13 -30.81 -4.03
CA HIS A 56 -1.92 -31.57 -2.80
C HIS A 56 -3.22 -31.85 -2.03
N GLY A 57 -4.39 -31.73 -2.67
CA GLY A 57 -5.69 -32.02 -2.03
C GLY A 57 -6.09 -31.01 -0.94
N ARG A 58 -5.46 -29.83 -0.92
CA ARG A 58 -5.67 -28.75 0.07
C ARG A 58 -6.52 -27.61 -0.50
N SER A 59 -7.37 -27.88 -1.50
CA SER A 59 -8.21 -26.86 -2.16
C SER A 59 -9.11 -26.08 -1.18
N ALA A 60 -9.54 -26.72 -0.08
CA ALA A 60 -10.30 -26.06 0.98
C ALA A 60 -9.54 -24.89 1.62
N GLU A 61 -8.21 -24.96 1.73
CA GLU A 61 -7.40 -23.86 2.27
C GLU A 61 -7.40 -22.65 1.34
N SER A 62 -7.35 -22.88 0.02
CA SER A 62 -7.45 -21.82 -0.98
C SER A 62 -8.85 -21.18 -1.00
N GLN A 63 -9.91 -21.96 -0.78
CA GLN A 63 -11.26 -21.41 -0.65
C GLN A 63 -11.40 -20.51 0.58
N ARG A 64 -10.80 -20.92 1.70
CA ARG A 64 -10.81 -20.18 2.97
C ARG A 64 -9.81 -19.02 3.00
N SER A 65 -8.89 -18.94 2.04
CA SER A 65 -7.78 -17.96 2.11
C SER A 65 -8.27 -16.52 2.13
N PHE A 66 -9.39 -16.21 1.48
CA PHE A 66 -9.97 -14.86 1.47
C PHE A 66 -10.54 -14.42 2.83
N SER A 67 -10.68 -15.33 3.80
CA SER A 67 -11.01 -14.98 5.17
C SER A 67 -9.83 -14.36 5.94
N PHE A 68 -8.60 -14.50 5.45
CA PHE A 68 -7.40 -14.01 6.14
C PHE A 68 -6.99 -12.61 5.65
N PHE A 69 -6.82 -11.67 6.59
CA PHE A 69 -6.40 -10.30 6.27
C PHE A 69 -5.10 -10.22 5.49
N THR A 70 -4.15 -11.11 5.81
CA THR A 70 -2.86 -11.20 5.10
C THR A 70 -3.06 -11.47 3.62
N VAL A 71 -3.93 -12.43 3.27
CA VAL A 71 -4.16 -12.80 1.87
C VAL A 71 -4.86 -11.66 1.13
N LEU A 72 -5.84 -11.01 1.77
CA LEU A 72 -6.49 -9.81 1.23
C LEU A 72 -5.48 -8.66 1.01
N THR A 73 -4.60 -8.44 1.98
CA THR A 73 -3.53 -7.42 1.90
C THR A 73 -2.55 -7.74 0.77
N TYR A 74 -2.21 -9.02 0.58
CA TYR A 74 -1.28 -9.45 -0.46
C TYR A 74 -1.87 -9.38 -1.87
N TRP A 75 -3.16 -9.69 -2.04
CA TRP A 75 -3.90 -9.37 -3.26
C TRP A 75 -3.94 -7.86 -3.52
N GLY A 76 -4.17 -7.06 -2.47
CA GLY A 76 -4.08 -5.61 -2.53
C GLY A 76 -2.72 -5.14 -3.04
N LEU A 77 -1.62 -5.70 -2.52
CA LEU A 77 -0.26 -5.42 -3.00
C LEU A 77 -0.09 -5.79 -4.47
N ALA A 78 -0.49 -6.99 -4.88
CA ALA A 78 -0.36 -7.45 -6.26
C ALA A 78 -1.07 -6.49 -7.24
N PHE A 79 -2.32 -6.14 -6.95
CA PHE A 79 -3.08 -5.21 -7.78
C PHE A 79 -2.55 -3.78 -7.73
N TYR A 80 -2.18 -3.27 -6.55
CA TYR A 80 -1.60 -1.93 -6.45
C TYR A 80 -0.35 -1.80 -7.32
N TYR A 81 0.58 -2.76 -7.20
CA TYR A 81 1.81 -2.73 -7.98
C TYR A 81 1.56 -2.87 -9.48
N ALA A 82 0.56 -3.66 -9.90
CA ALA A 82 0.17 -3.73 -11.30
C ALA A 82 -0.37 -2.39 -11.82
N PHE A 83 -1.31 -1.77 -11.12
CA PHE A 83 -1.83 -0.45 -11.51
C PHE A 83 -0.75 0.63 -11.48
N SER A 84 0.09 0.65 -10.45
CA SER A 84 1.21 1.56 -10.33
C SER A 84 2.24 1.34 -11.44
N ALA A 85 2.51 0.11 -11.86
CA ALA A 85 3.32 -0.18 -13.03
C ALA A 85 2.67 0.37 -14.31
N VAL A 86 1.37 0.16 -14.54
CA VAL A 86 0.67 0.73 -15.71
C VAL A 86 0.72 2.26 -15.70
N HIS A 87 0.46 2.91 -14.57
CA HIS A 87 0.56 4.37 -14.45
C HIS A 87 1.98 4.88 -14.70
N THR A 88 2.99 4.18 -14.21
CA THR A 88 4.41 4.54 -14.40
C THR A 88 4.86 4.29 -15.83
N GLY A 89 4.49 3.15 -16.42
CA GLY A 89 4.84 2.78 -17.79
C GLY A 89 4.21 3.71 -18.81
N SER A 90 2.93 4.04 -18.65
CA SER A 90 2.27 5.06 -19.48
C SER A 90 2.96 6.42 -19.36
N TYR A 91 3.29 6.87 -18.14
CA TYR A 91 4.05 8.11 -17.96
C TYR A 91 5.44 8.06 -18.61
N TRP A 92 6.16 6.95 -18.45
CA TRP A 92 7.47 6.76 -19.06
C TRP A 92 7.40 6.85 -20.59
N LEU A 93 6.43 6.17 -21.20
CA LEU A 93 6.30 6.05 -22.65
C LEU A 93 5.68 7.27 -23.32
N THR A 94 4.76 7.98 -22.65
CA THR A 94 3.98 9.06 -23.27
C THR A 94 4.11 10.41 -22.60
N GLY A 95 4.86 10.51 -21.50
CA GLY A 95 5.01 11.75 -20.72
C GLY A 95 3.79 12.12 -19.87
N GLU A 96 2.73 11.31 -19.90
CA GLU A 96 1.46 11.51 -19.20
C GLU A 96 1.03 10.21 -18.53
N ALA A 97 0.82 10.24 -17.21
CA ALA A 97 0.40 9.07 -16.47
C ALA A 97 -1.03 8.67 -16.82
N PHE A 98 -1.31 7.37 -16.98
CA PHE A 98 -2.67 6.86 -17.14
C PHE A 98 -3.60 7.29 -16.00
N LEU A 99 -3.07 7.43 -14.78
CA LEU A 99 -3.80 7.96 -13.62
C LEU A 99 -4.29 9.39 -13.84
N ALA A 100 -3.58 10.22 -14.61
CA ALA A 100 -3.98 11.59 -14.91
C ALA A 100 -5.25 11.65 -15.77
N ARG A 101 -5.49 10.61 -16.58
CA ARG A 101 -6.65 10.49 -17.46
C ARG A 101 -7.90 9.97 -16.74
N TRP A 102 -7.76 9.47 -15.51
CA TRP A 102 -8.89 8.97 -14.73
C TRP A 102 -9.78 10.10 -14.22
N PRO A 103 -11.08 9.85 -13.99
CA PRO A 103 -11.93 10.80 -13.28
C PRO A 103 -11.37 11.07 -11.87
N LYS A 104 -11.60 12.27 -11.33
CA LYS A 104 -11.00 12.71 -10.05
C LYS A 104 -11.33 11.80 -8.88
N ALA A 105 -12.53 11.22 -8.84
CA ALA A 105 -12.90 10.25 -7.81
C ALA A 105 -11.98 9.02 -7.83
N ALA A 106 -11.64 8.49 -9.00
CA ALA A 106 -10.75 7.35 -9.14
C ALA A 106 -9.28 7.71 -8.85
N GLN A 107 -8.85 8.95 -9.14
CA GLN A 107 -7.54 9.46 -8.71
C GLN A 107 -7.42 9.49 -7.18
N ILE A 108 -8.44 10.00 -6.49
CA ILE A 108 -8.51 10.02 -5.02
C ILE A 108 -8.56 8.59 -4.47
N ALA A 109 -9.36 7.70 -5.09
CA ALA A 109 -9.43 6.29 -4.70
C ALA A 109 -8.06 5.59 -4.81
N HIS A 110 -7.27 5.89 -5.86
CA HIS A 110 -5.90 5.36 -5.98
C HIS A 110 -4.98 5.88 -4.86
N SER A 111 -5.11 7.14 -4.46
CA SER A 111 -4.37 7.70 -3.31
C SER A 111 -4.80 7.09 -1.96
N MET A 112 -6.09 6.84 -1.78
CA MET A 112 -6.61 6.08 -0.63
C MET A 112 -6.10 4.64 -0.65
N PHE A 113 -6.07 3.99 -1.81
CA PHE A 113 -5.51 2.66 -1.95
C PHE A 113 -4.02 2.62 -1.62
N TYR A 114 -3.23 3.59 -2.12
CA TYR A 114 -1.82 3.73 -1.72
C TYR A 114 -1.65 3.76 -0.20
N SER A 115 -2.52 4.46 0.52
CA SER A 115 -2.41 4.54 1.98
C SER A 115 -2.56 3.19 2.67
N THR A 116 -3.39 2.28 2.15
CA THR A 116 -3.51 0.93 2.72
C THR A 116 -2.25 0.11 2.44
N ILE A 117 -1.64 0.31 1.27
CA ILE A 117 -0.43 -0.38 0.81
C ILE A 117 0.80 0.02 1.61
N VAL A 118 0.91 1.26 2.07
CA VAL A 118 2.04 1.66 2.90
C VAL A 118 1.81 1.46 4.41
N VAL A 119 0.61 1.04 4.83
CA VAL A 119 0.24 0.88 6.26
C VAL A 119 0.00 -0.58 6.64
N TYR A 120 -0.94 -1.27 5.98
CA TYR A 120 -1.32 -2.64 6.38
C TYR A 120 -0.20 -3.67 6.31
N PRO A 121 0.73 -3.62 5.35
CA PRO A 121 1.78 -4.63 5.30
C PRO A 121 2.67 -4.66 6.55
N TRP A 122 2.90 -3.52 7.19
CA TRP A 122 3.60 -3.46 8.49
C TRP A 122 2.78 -4.11 9.60
N LEU A 123 1.47 -3.83 9.66
CA LEU A 123 0.57 -4.44 10.64
C LEU A 123 0.54 -5.97 10.47
N VAL A 124 0.40 -6.45 9.24
CA VAL A 124 0.43 -7.88 8.90
C VAL A 124 1.75 -8.51 9.33
N THR A 125 2.87 -7.86 9.04
CA THR A 125 4.19 -8.37 9.40
C THR A 125 4.34 -8.47 10.91
N ILE A 126 4.01 -7.40 11.65
CA ILE A 126 4.14 -7.35 13.11
C ILE A 126 3.22 -8.39 13.78
N VAL A 127 1.95 -8.45 13.40
CA VAL A 127 0.99 -9.39 13.98
C VAL A 127 1.39 -10.84 13.67
N TYR A 128 1.79 -11.12 12.43
CA TYR A 128 2.19 -12.46 12.07
C TYR A 128 3.43 -12.91 12.85
N TRP A 129 4.54 -12.16 12.77
CA TRP A 129 5.78 -12.57 13.40
C TRP A 129 5.77 -12.45 14.93
N GLY A 130 4.95 -11.55 15.48
CA GLY A 130 4.81 -11.36 16.92
C GLY A 130 3.83 -12.33 17.59
N LEU A 131 2.76 -12.75 16.90
CA LEU A 131 1.64 -13.48 17.52
C LEU A 131 1.28 -14.81 16.85
N LEU A 132 1.56 -15.01 15.55
CA LEU A 132 1.00 -16.12 14.77
C LEU A 132 2.05 -17.07 14.19
N ALA A 133 3.29 -16.61 14.02
CA ALA A 133 4.34 -17.37 13.40
C ALA A 133 4.63 -18.64 14.21
N SER A 134 4.85 -19.74 13.49
CA SER A 134 5.18 -21.03 14.05
C SER A 134 6.34 -21.66 13.28
N ARG A 135 6.58 -22.97 13.45
CA ARG A 135 7.66 -23.66 12.74
C ARG A 135 7.30 -23.84 11.26
N PHE A 136 8.32 -23.80 10.40
CA PHE A 136 8.18 -24.00 8.95
C PHE A 136 8.83 -25.35 8.54
N PRO A 137 8.09 -26.47 8.60
CA PRO A 137 8.65 -27.80 8.39
C PRO A 137 9.02 -28.11 6.94
N THR A 138 8.56 -27.30 5.97
CA THR A 138 8.85 -27.49 4.55
C THR A 138 9.35 -26.20 3.92
N THR A 139 10.13 -26.33 2.84
CA THR A 139 10.58 -25.19 2.03
C THR A 139 9.40 -24.41 1.47
N PHE A 140 8.32 -25.08 1.06
CA PHE A 140 7.10 -24.43 0.62
C PHE A 140 6.47 -23.59 1.73
N ALA A 141 6.35 -24.13 2.95
CA ALA A 141 5.79 -23.38 4.09
C ALA A 141 6.68 -22.18 4.44
N LEU A 142 8.00 -22.34 4.47
CA LEU A 142 8.91 -21.23 4.72
C LEU A 142 8.77 -20.14 3.65
N TRP A 143 8.81 -20.53 2.37
CA TRP A 143 8.73 -19.60 1.24
C TRP A 143 7.37 -18.87 1.18
N SER A 144 6.26 -19.60 1.31
CA SER A 144 4.92 -19.01 1.20
C SER A 144 4.65 -18.03 2.34
N ASN A 145 5.02 -18.39 3.57
CA ASN A 145 4.87 -17.49 4.72
C ASN A 145 5.84 -16.30 4.65
N THR A 146 7.10 -16.50 4.24
CA THR A 146 8.03 -15.38 4.03
C THR A 146 7.49 -14.41 2.97
N SER A 147 6.94 -14.94 1.88
CA SER A 147 6.40 -14.11 0.81
C SER A 147 5.16 -13.33 1.24
N GLN A 148 4.20 -14.00 1.91
CA GLN A 148 2.95 -13.36 2.34
C GLN A 148 3.05 -12.58 3.65
N HIS A 149 4.09 -12.74 4.47
CA HIS A 149 4.17 -12.06 5.77
C HIS A 149 5.41 -11.20 5.95
N ALA A 150 6.56 -11.52 5.34
CA ALA A 150 7.76 -10.69 5.43
C ALA A 150 7.87 -9.71 4.24
N LEU A 151 7.70 -10.19 3.00
CA LEU A 151 7.82 -9.33 1.81
C LEU A 151 6.74 -8.25 1.75
N ASN A 152 5.63 -8.40 2.48
CA ASN A 152 4.65 -7.34 2.71
C ASN A 152 5.32 -6.00 3.09
N SER A 153 6.15 -6.01 4.13
CA SER A 153 6.85 -4.81 4.60
C SER A 153 7.90 -4.32 3.60
N ALA A 154 8.54 -5.21 2.85
CA ALA A 154 9.50 -4.83 1.80
C ALA A 154 8.82 -4.05 0.66
N TYR A 155 7.60 -4.45 0.27
CA TYR A 155 6.80 -3.74 -0.71
C TYR A 155 6.40 -2.36 -0.16
N ALA A 156 5.83 -2.29 1.04
CA ALA A 156 5.48 -1.00 1.66
C ALA A 156 6.70 -0.07 1.77
N PHE A 157 7.85 -0.60 2.19
CA PHE A 157 9.11 0.14 2.28
C PHE A 157 9.52 0.74 0.93
N PHE A 158 9.46 -0.03 -0.15
CA PHE A 158 9.79 0.46 -1.49
C PHE A 158 8.96 1.71 -1.86
N GLU A 159 7.65 1.66 -1.65
CA GLU A 159 6.72 2.74 -1.95
C GLU A 159 6.85 3.96 -1.01
N ILE A 160 7.33 3.74 0.22
CA ILE A 160 7.66 4.81 1.18
C ILE A 160 8.99 5.48 0.83
N PHE A 161 9.96 4.74 0.27
CA PHE A 161 11.32 5.22 0.10
C PHE A 161 11.57 5.84 -1.28
N PHE A 162 11.23 5.14 -2.37
CA PHE A 162 11.67 5.55 -3.72
C PHE A 162 10.74 6.53 -4.45
N PRO A 163 9.42 6.30 -4.53
CA PRO A 163 8.53 7.21 -5.26
C PRO A 163 8.54 8.63 -4.72
N ARG A 164 7.94 9.57 -5.43
CA ARG A 164 7.75 10.94 -4.96
C ARG A 164 6.40 11.16 -4.30
N THR A 165 5.67 10.11 -3.96
CA THR A 165 4.33 10.24 -3.37
C THR A 165 4.37 11.17 -2.16
N GLU A 166 3.41 12.07 -2.09
CA GLU A 166 3.35 13.05 -1.01
C GLU A 166 2.87 12.42 0.30
N ARG A 167 3.04 13.19 1.38
CA ARG A 167 2.55 12.83 2.71
C ARG A 167 1.09 12.41 2.64
N LEU A 168 0.79 11.25 3.24
CA LEU A 168 -0.58 10.74 3.35
C LEU A 168 -1.51 11.85 3.88
N PRO A 169 -2.64 12.15 3.22
CA PRO A 169 -3.68 13.04 3.76
C PRO A 169 -4.27 12.47 5.05
N TRP A 170 -4.80 13.31 5.94
CA TRP A 170 -5.47 12.81 7.17
C TRP A 170 -6.71 11.97 6.85
N LEU A 171 -7.42 12.30 5.77
CA LEU A 171 -8.55 11.51 5.28
C LEU A 171 -8.19 10.08 4.90
N SER A 172 -6.92 9.79 4.59
CA SER A 172 -6.48 8.42 4.32
C SER A 172 -6.58 7.51 5.55
N LEU A 173 -6.72 8.07 6.75
CA LEU A 173 -7.00 7.26 7.94
C LEU A 173 -8.41 6.64 7.92
N ILE A 174 -9.37 7.26 7.22
CA ILE A 174 -10.75 6.75 7.09
C ILE A 174 -10.78 5.38 6.41
N PRO A 175 -10.27 5.19 5.17
CA PRO A 175 -10.27 3.87 4.55
C PRO A 175 -9.44 2.86 5.34
N VAL A 176 -8.35 3.29 6.00
CA VAL A 176 -7.52 2.41 6.85
C VAL A 176 -8.32 1.85 8.03
N ILE A 177 -9.12 2.67 8.72
CA ILE A 177 -9.95 2.19 9.84
C ILE A 177 -11.17 1.42 9.34
N LEU A 178 -11.85 1.95 8.32
CA LEU A 178 -13.08 1.36 7.79
C LEU A 178 -12.84 -0.06 7.25
N LEU A 179 -11.79 -0.28 6.47
CA LEU A 179 -11.49 -1.61 5.93
C LEU A 179 -11.06 -2.59 7.04
N LEU A 180 -10.38 -2.13 8.09
CA LEU A 180 -10.09 -2.98 9.26
C LEU A 180 -11.36 -3.37 10.01
N ALA A 181 -12.31 -2.45 10.16
CA ALA A 181 -13.60 -2.73 10.79
C ALA A 181 -14.44 -3.70 9.94
N LEU A 182 -14.47 -3.51 8.61
CA LEU A 182 -15.11 -4.44 7.68
C LEU A 182 -14.47 -5.82 7.73
N TYR A 183 -13.14 -5.88 7.81
CA TYR A 183 -12.42 -7.14 7.97
C TYR A 183 -12.76 -7.84 9.29
N LEU A 184 -12.88 -7.11 10.40
CA LEU A 184 -13.33 -7.70 11.67
C LEU A 184 -14.72 -8.34 11.51
N GLY A 185 -15.64 -7.66 10.81
CA GLY A 185 -16.93 -8.22 10.43
C GLY A 185 -16.80 -9.51 9.60
N LEU A 186 -15.92 -9.52 8.60
CA LEU A 186 -15.63 -10.70 7.78
C LEU A 186 -15.05 -11.86 8.59
N ALA A 187 -14.21 -11.59 9.59
CA ALA A 187 -13.62 -12.62 10.45
C ALA A 187 -14.71 -13.34 11.28
N TYR A 188 -15.66 -12.59 11.85
CA TYR A 188 -16.81 -13.20 12.56
C TYR A 188 -17.84 -13.82 11.61
N LEU A 189 -18.04 -13.26 10.41
CA LEU A 189 -18.86 -13.89 9.38
C LEU A 189 -18.26 -15.24 8.95
N THR A 190 -16.94 -15.33 8.83
CA THR A 190 -16.22 -16.59 8.56
C THR A 190 -16.48 -17.60 9.68
N HIS A 191 -16.41 -17.18 10.94
CA HIS A 191 -16.77 -18.07 12.05
C HIS A 191 -18.22 -18.56 11.95
N ALA A 192 -19.17 -17.66 11.70
CA ALA A 192 -20.59 -18.00 11.61
C ALA A 192 -20.93 -18.93 10.43
N THR A 193 -20.20 -18.83 9.32
CA THR A 193 -20.51 -19.56 8.08
C THR A 193 -19.61 -20.77 7.81
N GLN A 194 -18.39 -20.77 8.33
CA GLN A 194 -17.38 -21.79 8.08
C GLN A 194 -16.91 -22.52 9.36
N GLY A 195 -17.37 -22.08 10.54
CA GLY A 195 -17.19 -22.80 11.80
C GLY A 195 -15.81 -22.67 12.44
N PHE A 196 -14.98 -21.69 12.03
CA PHE A 196 -13.66 -21.48 12.64
C PHE A 196 -13.33 -19.99 12.79
N TYR A 197 -12.52 -19.67 13.81
CA TYR A 197 -11.94 -18.34 13.96
C TYR A 197 -10.67 -18.22 13.11
N VAL A 198 -10.62 -17.17 12.28
CA VAL A 198 -9.45 -16.87 11.44
C VAL A 198 -8.20 -16.64 12.29
N TYR A 199 -8.38 -16.04 13.47
CA TYR A 199 -7.30 -15.78 14.42
C TYR A 199 -7.69 -16.27 15.82
N PRO A 200 -6.83 -17.04 16.50
CA PRO A 200 -7.11 -17.52 17.86
C PRO A 200 -7.41 -16.39 18.86
N PHE A 201 -6.75 -15.23 18.71
CA PHE A 201 -6.96 -14.09 19.60
C PHE A 201 -8.35 -13.42 19.48
N LEU A 202 -9.17 -13.81 18.49
CA LEU A 202 -10.55 -13.37 18.33
C LEU A 202 -11.58 -14.36 18.89
N ASP A 203 -11.12 -15.52 19.34
CA ASP A 203 -11.97 -16.63 19.75
C ASP A 203 -12.55 -16.41 21.15
N LEU A 204 -13.87 -16.21 21.20
CA LEU A 204 -14.63 -16.01 22.44
C LEU A 204 -14.85 -17.31 23.23
N GLN A 205 -14.53 -18.47 22.66
CA GLN A 205 -14.59 -19.76 23.35
C GLN A 205 -13.34 -20.00 24.20
N THR A 206 -12.21 -19.40 23.82
CA THR A 206 -10.92 -19.54 24.52
C THR A 206 -10.51 -18.28 25.28
N HIS A 207 -11.09 -17.12 24.96
CA HIS A 207 -10.82 -15.85 25.61
C HIS A 207 -12.09 -15.16 26.12
N SER A 208 -11.97 -14.41 27.22
CA SER A 208 -13.07 -13.55 27.67
C SER A 208 -13.32 -12.40 26.70
N SER A 209 -14.54 -11.87 26.70
CA SER A 209 -14.92 -10.72 25.86
C SER A 209 -14.01 -9.51 26.07
N GLY A 210 -13.54 -9.28 27.31
CA GLY A 210 -12.58 -8.21 27.62
C GLY A 210 -11.21 -8.40 26.97
N VAL A 211 -10.70 -9.63 26.91
CA VAL A 211 -9.41 -9.95 26.26
C VAL A 211 -9.53 -9.77 24.74
N VAL A 212 -10.60 -10.29 24.13
CA VAL A 212 -10.85 -10.13 22.70
C VAL A 212 -11.02 -8.65 22.32
N ALA A 213 -11.76 -7.88 23.13
CA ALA A 213 -11.88 -6.43 22.95
C ALA A 213 -10.50 -5.74 23.05
N GLY A 214 -9.64 -6.18 23.97
CA GLY A 214 -8.26 -5.73 24.08
C GLY A 214 -7.45 -5.94 22.80
N TYR A 215 -7.55 -7.12 22.17
CA TYR A 215 -6.89 -7.38 20.88
C TYR A 215 -7.44 -6.50 19.75
N ILE A 216 -8.76 -6.35 19.66
CA ILE A 216 -9.41 -5.52 18.64
C ILE A 216 -8.95 -4.06 18.76
N LEU A 217 -9.00 -3.49 19.97
CA LEU A 217 -8.55 -2.12 20.24
C LEU A 217 -7.04 -1.97 20.05
N GLY A 218 -6.26 -2.96 20.47
CA GLY A 218 -4.81 -2.98 20.28
C GLY A 218 -4.40 -2.94 18.80
N ILE A 219 -5.05 -3.74 17.95
CA ILE A 219 -4.82 -3.74 16.49
C ILE A 219 -5.21 -2.39 15.87
N LEU A 220 -6.35 -1.81 16.28
CA LEU A 220 -6.77 -0.49 15.81
C LEU A 220 -5.75 0.59 16.18
N ILE A 221 -5.30 0.62 17.44
CA ILE A 221 -4.28 1.57 17.91
C ILE A 221 -2.97 1.37 17.15
N ALA A 222 -2.53 0.12 16.96
CA ALA A 222 -1.33 -0.19 16.19
C ALA A 222 -1.44 0.31 14.75
N ALA A 223 -2.58 0.14 14.08
CA ALA A 223 -2.81 0.65 12.72
C ALA A 223 -2.71 2.18 12.65
N ILE A 224 -3.26 2.90 13.64
CA ILE A 224 -3.16 4.36 13.73
C ILE A 224 -1.71 4.80 13.95
N ILE A 225 -0.98 4.15 14.85
CA ILE A 225 0.44 4.44 15.12
C ILE A 225 1.28 4.21 13.86
N ILE A 226 1.09 3.09 13.16
CA ILE A 226 1.78 2.79 11.91
C ILE A 226 1.45 3.85 10.85
N PHE A 227 0.18 4.25 10.72
CA PHE A 227 -0.22 5.32 9.81
C PHE A 227 0.53 6.63 10.11
N LEU A 228 0.63 7.02 11.37
CA LEU A 228 1.37 8.22 11.78
C LEU A 228 2.86 8.10 11.43
N ILE A 229 3.50 6.97 11.77
CA ILE A 229 4.90 6.72 11.42
C ILE A 229 5.11 6.84 9.92
N VAL A 230 4.33 6.11 9.11
CA VAL A 230 4.45 6.09 7.65
C VAL A 230 4.22 7.47 7.05
N ARG A 231 3.20 8.20 7.53
CA ARG A 231 2.92 9.57 7.12
C ARG A 231 4.15 10.46 7.31
N TYR A 232 4.80 10.39 8.46
CA TYR A 232 5.95 11.24 8.77
C TYR A 232 7.25 10.74 8.14
N LEU A 233 7.43 9.44 7.92
CA LEU A 233 8.54 8.90 7.12
C LEU A 233 8.45 9.40 5.67
N ILE A 234 7.27 9.40 5.06
CA ILE A 234 7.06 9.96 3.73
C ILE A 234 7.36 11.46 3.72
N ALA A 235 6.87 12.21 4.72
CA ALA A 235 7.13 13.64 4.85
C ALA A 235 8.63 13.94 4.99
N LEU A 236 9.32 13.15 5.81
CA LEU A 236 10.76 13.21 6.00
C LEU A 236 11.50 12.92 4.69
N ARG A 237 11.12 11.83 3.99
CA ARG A 237 11.66 11.48 2.66
C ARG A 237 11.53 12.65 1.70
N VAL A 238 10.34 13.23 1.55
CA VAL A 238 10.11 14.39 0.66
C VAL A 238 10.97 15.59 1.07
N TRP A 239 11.04 15.94 2.35
CA TRP A 239 11.85 17.06 2.84
C TRP A 239 13.35 16.84 2.61
N VAL A 240 13.87 15.66 2.95
CA VAL A 240 15.27 15.31 2.71
C VAL A 240 15.57 15.37 1.21
N THR A 241 14.81 14.67 0.38
CA THR A 241 15.13 14.53 -1.04
C THR A 241 14.93 15.82 -1.81
N GLU A 242 13.81 16.52 -1.61
CA GLU A 242 13.45 17.69 -2.44
C GLU A 242 14.03 18.99 -1.89
N THR A 243 14.10 19.17 -0.56
CA THR A 243 14.59 20.42 0.05
C THR A 243 16.08 20.36 0.36
N LYS A 244 16.59 19.25 0.91
CA LYS A 244 18.00 19.17 1.32
C LYS A 244 18.93 18.70 0.22
N LEU A 245 18.51 17.73 -0.58
CA LEU A 245 19.33 17.19 -1.67
C LEU A 245 19.04 17.82 -3.04
N GLY A 246 17.99 18.65 -3.16
CA GLY A 246 17.58 19.25 -4.43
C GLY A 246 17.07 18.26 -5.48
N LYS A 247 16.86 16.99 -5.08
CA LYS A 247 16.38 15.91 -5.96
C LYS A 247 14.86 16.00 -6.12
N LYS A 248 14.44 16.91 -7.01
CA LYS A 248 13.03 17.17 -7.34
C LYS A 248 12.40 16.09 -8.22
N GLY A 249 13.12 15.04 -8.57
CA GLY A 249 12.59 13.86 -9.22
C GLY A 249 13.17 13.58 -10.60
N GLU A 250 13.12 12.30 -10.96
CA GLU A 250 13.41 11.83 -12.31
C GLU A 250 12.11 11.80 -13.12
N PHE A 251 12.10 12.50 -14.25
CA PHE A 251 10.91 12.68 -15.09
C PHE A 251 11.07 11.98 -16.44
N SER A 252 9.95 11.76 -17.13
CA SER A 252 10.00 11.21 -18.48
C SER A 252 10.48 12.28 -19.46
N THR A 253 11.36 11.90 -20.39
CA THR A 253 11.81 12.75 -21.50
C THR A 253 10.66 13.14 -22.43
N HIS A 254 9.55 12.40 -22.41
CA HIS A 254 8.34 12.70 -23.19
C HIS A 254 7.39 13.68 -22.47
N SER A 255 7.67 14.03 -21.21
CA SER A 255 6.81 14.91 -20.43
C SER A 255 7.08 16.37 -20.79
N LYS A 256 6.05 17.12 -21.19
CA LYS A 256 6.16 18.55 -21.55
C LYS A 256 6.68 19.44 -20.41
N ASN A 257 6.61 18.97 -19.16
CA ASN A 257 7.16 19.68 -18.00
C ASN A 257 8.69 19.52 -17.85
N SER A 258 9.35 18.69 -18.67
CA SER A 258 10.81 18.55 -18.63
C SER A 258 11.52 19.81 -19.16
N GLU A 259 10.91 20.52 -20.11
CA GLU A 259 11.47 21.75 -20.70
C GLU A 259 11.38 22.97 -19.76
N GLU A 260 10.44 22.99 -18.81
CA GLU A 260 10.23 24.15 -17.92
C GLU A 260 11.17 24.14 -16.69
N ILE A 261 11.82 23.02 -16.38
CA ILE A 261 12.76 22.89 -15.26
C ILE A 261 14.21 23.20 -15.69
N ASP A 262 14.55 23.00 -16.96
CA ASP A 262 15.87 23.33 -17.54
C ASP A 262 15.94 24.74 -18.17
N GLY A 263 14.83 25.48 -18.16
CA GLY A 263 14.74 26.85 -18.68
C GLY A 263 15.38 27.89 -17.74
N PHE A 264 16.71 27.89 -17.62
CA PHE A 264 17.42 29.11 -17.28
C PHE A 264 17.28 30.08 -18.47
N PRO A 265 16.62 31.24 -18.33
CA PRO A 265 16.96 32.34 -19.22
C PRO A 265 18.40 32.71 -18.84
N LEU A 266 19.35 32.44 -19.74
CA LEU A 266 20.64 33.11 -19.66
C LEU A 266 20.33 34.61 -19.67
N GLN A 267 20.48 35.22 -18.51
CA GLN A 267 20.54 36.66 -18.33
C GLN A 267 21.55 37.20 -19.34
N SER A 268 21.07 37.74 -20.45
CA SER A 268 21.82 38.69 -21.22
C SER A 268 21.85 39.99 -20.43
N THR A 269 22.98 40.26 -19.80
CA THR A 269 23.39 41.62 -19.43
C THR A 269 24.86 41.78 -19.78
N PRO A 270 25.38 43.00 -20.02
CA PRO A 270 24.72 44.21 -20.51
C PRO A 270 25.53 44.88 -21.67
N LYS A 271 24.85 45.69 -22.50
CA LYS A 271 25.32 47.01 -22.94
C LYS A 271 24.11 47.88 -23.23
#